data_AF-A0A2X3H6Z2-F1
#
_entry.id   AF-A0A2X3H6Z2-F1
#
_cell.length_a   1.000
_cell.length_b   1.000
_cell.length_c   1.000
_cell.angle_alpha   90.00
_cell.angle_beta   90.00
_cell.angle_gamma   90.00
#
_symmetry.space_group_name_H-M   'P 1'
#
loop_
_entity.id
_entity.type
_entity.pdbx_description
1 polymer ?
#
loop_
_entity_poly.entity_id
_entity_poly.type
_entity_poly.pdbx_seq_one_letter_code
_entity_poly.pdbx_strand_id
1 'polypeptide(L)'
;MKSSIVAKLEALYERHEEVQALLGDAATIADQDKFRALSREYAQLSDVARCYTDWRQVQEDIETAQMMLDESGNARNGAGRAA
;
A
#
# COMPACT_ATOMS: atom_id res chain seq x y z
N MET A 1 9.11 9.54 -7.12
CA MET A 1 10.04 8.40 -6.94
C MET A 1 10.33 7.78 -8.31
N LYS A 2 11.49 7.11 -8.54
CA LYS A 2 11.72 6.41 -9.83
C LYS A 2 10.73 5.25 -9.97
N SER A 3 10.04 5.16 -11.11
CA SER A 3 9.04 4.11 -11.39
C SER A 3 9.57 2.69 -11.16
N SER A 4 10.84 2.44 -11.51
CA SER A 4 11.49 1.14 -11.30
C SER A 4 11.66 0.74 -9.83
N ILE A 5 11.69 1.69 -8.89
CA ILE A 5 11.80 1.41 -7.45
C ILE A 5 10.40 1.10 -6.90
N VAL A 6 9.38 1.85 -7.32
CA VAL A 6 7.98 1.62 -6.95
C VAL A 6 7.55 0.21 -7.36
N ALA A 7 7.85 -0.21 -8.60
CA ALA A 7 7.54 -1.55 -9.07
C ALA A 7 8.21 -2.67 -8.24
N LYS A 8 9.42 -2.43 -7.73
CA LYS A 8 10.10 -3.39 -6.85
C LYS A 8 9.48 -3.44 -5.46
N LEU A 9 9.06 -2.30 -4.91
CA LEU A 9 8.39 -2.24 -3.62
C LEU A 9 7.01 -2.90 -3.68
N GLU A 10 6.26 -2.69 -4.78
CA GLU A 10 4.99 -3.40 -5.02
C GLU A 10 5.21 -4.92 -5.06
N ALA A 11 6.19 -5.41 -5.82
CA ALA A 11 6.47 -6.85 -5.87
C ALA A 11 6.85 -7.45 -4.50
N LEU A 12 7.58 -6.70 -3.66
CA LEU A 12 7.91 -7.12 -2.30
C LEU A 12 6.67 -7.10 -1.38
N TYR A 13 5.79 -6.13 -1.57
CA TYR A 13 4.51 -6.04 -0.85
C TYR A 13 3.56 -7.17 -1.25
N GLU A 14 3.40 -7.45 -2.55
CA GLU A 14 2.61 -8.58 -3.06
C GLU A 14 3.13 -9.90 -2.46
N ARG A 15 4.45 -10.10 -2.43
CA ARG A 15 5.05 -11.26 -1.79
C ARG A 15 4.77 -11.33 -0.29
N HIS A 16 4.78 -10.21 0.42
CA HIS A 16 4.41 -10.17 1.83
C HIS A 16 2.97 -10.66 2.06
N GLU A 17 2.02 -10.18 1.24
CA GLU A 17 0.61 -10.61 1.29
C GLU A 17 0.44 -12.10 0.96
N GLU A 18 1.15 -12.60 -0.04
CA GLU A 18 1.17 -14.03 -0.39
C GLU A 18 1.67 -14.88 0.78
N VAL A 19 2.80 -14.50 1.40
CA VAL A 19 3.36 -15.23 2.54
C VAL A 19 2.41 -15.17 3.74
N GLN A 20 1.75 -14.04 3.99
CA GLN A 20 0.73 -13.91 5.02
C GLN A 20 -0.42 -14.89 4.79
N ALA A 21 -0.92 -14.98 3.56
CA ALA A 21 -1.98 -15.91 3.20
C ALA A 21 -1.54 -17.37 3.38
N LEU A 22 -0.31 -17.71 2.96
CA LEU A 22 0.26 -19.04 3.15
C LEU A 22 0.43 -19.41 4.62
N LEU A 23 0.76 -18.46 5.50
CA LEU A 23 0.86 -18.71 6.94
C LEU A 23 -0.51 -19.00 7.60
N GLY A 24 -1.61 -18.54 6.99
CA GLY A 24 -2.97 -18.87 7.41
C GLY A 24 -3.51 -20.20 6.84
N ASP A 25 -2.80 -20.82 5.90
CA ASP A 25 -3.22 -22.06 5.26
C ASP A 25 -2.97 -23.30 6.15
N ALA A 26 -3.98 -24.17 6.26
CA ALA A 26 -3.94 -25.34 7.14
C ALA A 26 -2.85 -26.35 6.76
N ALA A 27 -2.60 -26.54 5.46
CA ALA A 27 -1.55 -27.45 5.00
C ALA A 27 -0.15 -26.92 5.36
N THR A 28 0.02 -25.60 5.30
CA THR A 28 1.25 -24.93 5.72
C THR A 28 1.45 -24.97 7.24
N ILE A 29 0.39 -24.78 8.04
CA ILE A 29 0.46 -24.90 9.51
C ILE A 29 0.83 -26.33 9.95
N ALA A 30 0.36 -27.34 9.21
CA ALA A 30 0.68 -28.74 9.47
C ALA A 30 2.16 -29.09 9.19
N ASP A 31 2.82 -28.35 8.28
CA ASP A 31 4.24 -28.50 7.95
C ASP A 31 5.09 -27.47 8.73
N GLN A 32 5.69 -27.92 9.82
CA GLN A 32 6.46 -27.06 10.72
C GLN A 32 7.70 -26.43 10.08
N ASP A 33 8.35 -27.11 9.13
CA ASP A 33 9.55 -26.57 8.50
C ASP A 33 9.18 -25.48 7.48
N LYS A 34 8.12 -25.72 6.70
CA LYS A 34 7.54 -24.73 5.80
C LYS A 34 7.02 -23.51 6.58
N PHE A 35 6.28 -23.73 7.66
CA PHE A 35 5.74 -22.65 8.51
C PHE A 35 6.85 -21.76 9.08
N ARG A 36 7.93 -22.36 9.60
CA ARG A 36 9.09 -21.60 10.12
C ARG A 36 9.82 -20.83 9.03
N ALA A 37 9.97 -21.40 7.83
CA ALA A 37 10.59 -20.72 6.71
C ALA A 37 9.79 -19.50 6.27
N LEU A 38 8.47 -19.67 6.07
CA LEU A 38 7.57 -18.59 5.70
C LEU A 38 7.46 -17.52 6.80
N SER A 39 7.47 -17.91 8.07
CA SER A 39 7.45 -16.96 9.20
C SER A 39 8.69 -16.05 9.21
N ARG A 40 9.87 -16.60 8.89
CA ARG A 40 11.09 -15.79 8.75
C ARG A 40 11.03 -14.85 7.56
N GLU A 41 10.52 -15.33 6.44
CA GLU A 41 10.35 -14.52 5.23
C GLU A 41 9.36 -13.37 5.48
N TYR A 42 8.21 -13.67 6.09
CA TYR A 42 7.22 -12.66 6.49
C TYR A 42 7.87 -11.55 7.31
N ALA A 43 8.60 -11.91 8.37
CA ALA A 43 9.28 -10.96 9.24
C ALA A 43 10.33 -10.11 8.50
N GLN A 44 11.02 -10.67 7.50
CA GLN A 44 11.98 -9.92 6.68
C GLN A 44 11.30 -8.89 5.77
N LEU A 45 10.06 -9.16 5.34
CA LEU A 45 9.30 -8.30 4.45
C LEU A 45 8.41 -7.28 5.20
N SER A 46 8.05 -7.53 6.46
CA SER A 46 7.06 -6.73 7.21
C SER A 46 7.38 -5.24 7.27
N ASP A 47 8.62 -4.86 7.56
CA ASP A 47 8.98 -3.44 7.66
C ASP A 47 8.88 -2.74 6.30
N VAL A 48 9.29 -3.40 5.22
CA VAL A 48 9.21 -2.85 3.86
C VAL A 48 7.76 -2.72 3.41
N ALA A 49 6.95 -3.76 3.66
CA ALA A 49 5.52 -3.77 3.34
C ALA A 49 4.76 -2.66 4.09
N ARG A 50 5.05 -2.46 5.38
CA ARG A 50 4.49 -1.36 6.18
C ARG A 50 4.88 0.00 5.58
N CYS A 51 6.17 0.26 5.42
CA CYS A 51 6.65 1.54 4.90
C CYS A 51 6.07 1.87 3.51
N TYR A 52 5.90 0.85 2.66
CA TYR A 52 5.30 1.01 1.35
C TYR A 52 3.80 1.35 1.44
N THR A 53 3.07 0.69 2.34
CA THR A 53 1.64 0.95 2.57
C THR A 53 1.41 2.35 3.15
N ASP A 54 2.23 2.76 4.14
CA ASP A 54 2.19 4.12 4.71
C ASP A 54 2.46 5.17 3.62
N TRP A 55 3.45 4.92 2.76
CA TRP A 55 3.75 5.80 1.64
C TRP A 55 2.57 5.92 0.66
N ARG A 56 1.93 4.79 0.29
CA ARG A 56 0.74 4.80 -0.58
C ARG A 56 -0.41 5.60 0.02
N GLN A 57 -0.71 5.39 1.30
CA GLN A 57 -1.76 6.14 1.99
C GLN A 57 -1.48 7.65 1.94
N VAL A 58 -0.24 8.07 2.21
CA VAL A 58 0.14 9.49 2.14
C VAL A 58 -0.02 10.05 0.72
N GLN A 59 0.25 9.25 -0.33
CA GLN A 59 0.01 9.71 -1.71
C GLN A 59 -1.49 9.90 -1.98
N GLU A 60 -2.33 8.96 -1.56
CA GLU A 60 -3.79 9.03 -1.71
C GLU A 60 -4.37 10.22 -0.94
N ASP A 61 -3.87 10.48 0.27
CA ASP A 61 -4.29 11.62 1.09
C ASP A 61 -3.93 12.96 0.41
N ILE A 62 -2.74 13.04 -0.20
CA ILE A 62 -2.32 14.22 -0.96
C ILE A 62 -3.22 14.44 -2.18
N GLU A 63 -3.49 13.38 -2.95
CA GLU A 63 -4.35 13.46 -4.14
C GLU A 63 -5.78 13.87 -3.74
N THR A 64 -6.31 13.28 -2.68
CA THR A 64 -7.63 13.63 -2.14
C THR A 64 -7.68 15.09 -1.70
N ALA A 65 -6.68 15.57 -0.95
CA ALA A 65 -6.61 16.96 -0.53
C ALA A 65 -6.51 17.93 -1.72
N GLN A 66 -5.79 17.57 -2.79
CA GLN A 66 -5.70 18.35 -4.02
C GLN A 66 -7.05 18.43 -4.74
N MET A 67 -7.76 17.31 -4.88
CA MET A 67 -9.11 17.28 -5.47
C MET A 67 -10.08 18.18 -4.69
N MET A 68 -10.04 18.15 -3.37
CA MET A 68 -10.87 19.02 -2.51
C MET A 68 -10.54 20.50 -2.70
N LEU A 69 -9.25 20.86 -2.83
CA LEU A 69 -8.82 22.23 -3.11
C LEU A 69 -9.33 22.71 -4.46
N ASP A 70 -9.19 21.88 -5.50
CA ASP A 70 -9.65 22.20 -6.85
C ASP A 70 -11.17 22.38 -6.91
N GLU A 71 -11.93 21.51 -6.24
CA GLU A 71 -13.38 21.64 -6.10
C GLU A 71 -13.77 22.94 -5.39
N SER A 72 -13.08 23.30 -4.31
CA SER A 72 -13.32 24.53 -3.55
C SER A 72 -12.96 25.81 -4.33
N GLY A 73 -11.90 25.77 -5.15
CA GLY A 73 -11.48 26.87 -6.02
C GLY A 73 -12.44 27.07 -7.18
N ASN A 74 -12.93 25.98 -7.77
CA ASN A 74 -13.91 26.03 -8.84
C ASN A 74 -15.30 26.48 -8.35
N ALA A 75 -15.71 26.05 -7.15
CA ALA A 75 -16.94 26.53 -6.50
C ALA A 75 -16.92 28.04 -6.24
N ARG A 76 -15.76 28.61 -5.86
CA ARG A 76 -15.59 30.08 -5.71
C ARG A 76 -15.69 30.85 -7.03
N ASN A 77 -15.22 30.28 -8.14
CA ASN A 77 -15.30 30.92 -9.46
C ASN A 77 -16.70 30.82 -10.12
N GLY A 78 -17.53 29.85 -9.72
CA GLY A 78 -18.91 29.72 -10.19
C GLY A 78 -19.88 30.78 -9.62
N ALA A 79 -19.63 31.28 -8.41
CA ALA A 79 -20.49 32.26 -7.74
C ALA A 79 -20.31 33.71 -8.23
N GLY A 80 -19.27 34.01 -9.02
CA GLY A 80 -18.97 35.35 -9.51
C GLY A 80 -19.50 35.70 -10.92
N ARG A 81 -20.18 34.77 -11.61
CA ARG A 81 -20.66 34.97 -13.00
C ARG A 81 -22.18 35.15 -13.15
N ALA A 82 -22.92 35.26 -12.05
CA ALA A 82 -24.38 35.36 -12.05
C ALA A 82 -24.93 36.67 -11.44
N ALA A 83 -24.19 37.78 -11.50
CA ALA A 83 -24.64 39.11 -11.08
C ALA A 83 -24.50 40.12 -12.22
#